data_AF-A0CM20-F1
#
_entry.id   AF-A0CM20-F1
#
_cell.length_a   1.000
_cell.length_b   1.000
_cell.length_c   1.000
_cell.angle_alpha   90.00
_cell.angle_beta   90.00
_cell.angle_gamma   90.00
#
_symmetry.space_group_name_H-M   'P 1'
#
loop_
_entity.id
_entity.type
_entity.pdbx_description
1 polymer ?
#
loop_
_entity_poly.entity_id
_entity_poly.type
_entity_poly.pdbx_seq_one_letter_code
_entity_poly.pdbx_strand_id
1 'polypeptide(L)'
;MSSTLNFSQLQNNLLNHQHFTQAFSTSQLQLNSSSQVIQSTIIQNQNEMIVENDSQNRDHSLNVYPQAQQTTKPYFDKESPHLMISVYKQHQQSNQKTYILQDDKIIGENQIHKNEIQIIRRKKTSRSDDNNLDFGLASADPNNDYIPCKISTEFGFKYSSRITPQILVFLSLKQLNSKFAEMSQNVFKLIHQFIKEKPKFYIQDYGTSLKTLVRIHKDDPQIMNENNQYLIGADFYFHVVQLSANPQIQSKKQQETDTEYFFQTLVREHIKDRARIHGLTKEESEIFQSKQFQTNLLECLQNYVSTKKQGRKQYNLTNCNRPFLKIQFDTPIIKQMAIFIARPGEQQIFKIGRSQDCDIIVNMNTISRKQTQIKFNRNQWEICDGEGTKQSANGTWQSLQQFENPLNSIQQKTPQPLKIEDKMEIKISDIIFRFDMAKFGIQKRLKLNNHLYKELTRIDDF
;
A
#
# COMPACT_ATOMS: atom_id res chain seq x y z
N MET A 1 -58.99 -29.86 17.10
CA MET A 1 -57.81 -30.65 17.49
C MET A 1 -56.64 -29.70 17.62
N SER A 2 -56.36 -29.28 18.85
CA SER A 2 -55.42 -28.22 19.18
C SER A 2 -54.12 -28.89 19.66
N SER A 3 -53.04 -28.75 18.90
CA SER A 3 -51.73 -29.27 19.29
C SER A 3 -50.91 -28.15 19.92
N THR A 4 -50.78 -28.22 21.24
CA THR A 4 -49.84 -27.42 22.03
C THR A 4 -48.44 -28.03 21.89
N LEU A 5 -47.57 -27.38 21.11
CA LEU A 5 -46.16 -27.71 21.02
C LEU A 5 -45.41 -27.14 22.23
N ASN A 6 -44.73 -28.03 22.93
CA ASN A 6 -44.07 -27.82 24.21
C ASN A 6 -42.75 -27.04 24.01
N PHE A 7 -42.72 -25.80 24.49
CA PHE A 7 -41.65 -24.81 24.23
C PHE A 7 -40.37 -24.99 25.07
N SER A 8 -40.34 -25.99 25.96
CA SER A 8 -39.26 -26.16 26.96
C SER A 8 -38.02 -26.91 26.46
N GLN A 9 -38.04 -27.51 25.26
CA GLN A 9 -36.90 -28.28 24.72
C GLN A 9 -35.96 -27.49 23.79
N LEU A 10 -36.34 -26.29 23.34
CA LEU A 10 -35.49 -25.44 22.48
C LEU A 10 -34.51 -24.55 23.25
N GLN A 11 -34.62 -24.49 24.59
CA GLN A 11 -33.78 -23.63 25.43
C GLN A 11 -32.38 -24.20 25.72
N ASN A 12 -32.15 -25.51 25.56
CA ASN A 12 -30.89 -26.14 25.92
C ASN A 12 -29.84 -26.24 24.79
N ASN A 13 -30.19 -25.90 23.54
CA ASN A 13 -29.26 -26.03 22.40
C ASN A 13 -28.59 -24.71 21.94
N LEU A 14 -28.95 -23.56 22.52
CA LEU A 14 -28.40 -22.24 22.13
C LEU A 14 -27.34 -21.69 23.10
N LEU A 15 -27.10 -22.35 24.23
CA LEU A 15 -26.12 -21.95 25.25
C LEU A 15 -24.72 -22.58 25.09
N ASN A 16 -24.50 -23.43 24.08
CA ASN A 16 -23.26 -24.21 23.95
C ASN A 16 -22.29 -23.76 22.84
N HIS A 17 -22.43 -22.57 22.25
CA HIS A 17 -21.54 -22.09 21.18
C HIS A 17 -20.84 -20.73 21.44
N GLN A 18 -20.75 -20.32 22.71
CA GLN A 18 -19.92 -19.18 23.09
C GLN A 18 -18.79 -19.60 24.04
N HIS A 19 -17.79 -20.31 23.51
CA HIS A 19 -16.41 -20.29 24.02
C HIS A 19 -15.51 -20.93 22.96
N PHE A 20 -15.00 -20.13 22.03
CA PHE A 20 -13.82 -20.49 21.22
C PHE A 20 -12.65 -19.58 21.60
N THR A 21 -12.22 -19.73 22.84
CA THR A 21 -10.87 -19.42 23.33
C THR A 21 -10.44 -20.62 24.18
N GLN A 22 -10.09 -21.73 23.53
CA GLN A 22 -9.38 -22.79 24.23
C GLN A 22 -7.93 -22.34 24.47
N ALA A 23 -7.64 -21.98 25.71
CA ALA A 23 -6.31 -22.11 26.27
C ALA A 23 -6.01 -23.61 26.40
N PHE A 24 -5.00 -24.09 25.66
CA PHE A 24 -4.47 -25.43 25.91
C PHE A 24 -3.51 -25.37 27.10
N SER A 25 -3.87 -26.12 28.13
CA SER A 25 -3.05 -26.41 29.30
C SER A 25 -1.80 -27.21 28.92
N THR A 26 -0.70 -26.82 29.55
CA THR A 26 0.61 -27.45 29.60
C THR A 26 0.58 -28.96 29.81
N SER A 27 1.24 -29.70 28.92
CA SER A 27 1.92 -30.96 29.25
C SER A 27 3.15 -31.15 28.36
N GLN A 28 4.28 -31.25 29.04
CA GLN A 28 5.63 -31.69 28.67
C GLN A 28 5.80 -32.37 27.30
N LEU A 29 6.82 -31.91 26.53
CA LEU A 29 7.76 -32.79 25.83
C LEU A 29 9.00 -32.00 25.33
N GLN A 30 10.13 -32.35 25.95
CA GLN A 30 11.51 -32.39 25.46
C GLN A 30 12.11 -31.22 24.67
N LEU A 31 13.06 -30.58 25.37
CA LEU A 31 14.20 -29.84 24.85
C LEU A 31 14.91 -30.60 23.73
N ASN A 32 15.00 -30.00 22.55
CA ASN A 32 16.13 -30.19 21.65
C ASN A 32 16.62 -28.81 21.20
N SER A 33 17.73 -28.41 21.78
CA SER A 33 18.49 -27.22 21.46
C SER A 33 19.30 -27.43 20.18
N SER A 34 18.93 -26.75 19.11
CA SER A 34 19.82 -26.51 17.98
C SER A 34 19.92 -25.01 17.74
N SER A 35 20.93 -24.43 18.38
CA SER A 35 21.42 -23.09 18.08
C SER A 35 22.10 -23.14 16.71
N GLN A 36 21.51 -22.51 15.70
CA GLN A 36 22.25 -22.13 14.51
C GLN A 36 22.36 -20.60 14.46
N VAL A 37 23.57 -20.16 14.76
CA VAL A 37 24.08 -18.81 14.60
C VAL A 37 24.04 -18.46 13.12
N ILE A 38 23.19 -17.49 12.74
CA ILE A 38 23.23 -16.90 11.41
C ILE A 38 24.34 -15.82 11.45
N GLN A 39 25.53 -16.18 11.00
CA GLN A 39 26.56 -15.21 10.64
C GLN A 39 26.12 -14.48 9.37
N SER A 40 25.89 -13.18 9.50
CA SER A 40 25.65 -12.27 8.40
C SER A 40 26.91 -12.20 7.51
N THR A 41 26.85 -12.81 6.34
CA THR A 41 27.88 -12.65 5.31
C THR A 41 27.62 -11.34 4.58
N ILE A 42 28.54 -10.39 4.70
CA ILE A 42 28.56 -9.17 3.88
C ILE A 42 29.02 -9.60 2.48
N ILE A 43 28.08 -9.73 1.55
CA ILE A 43 28.38 -9.96 0.14
C ILE A 43 28.49 -8.59 -0.55
N GLN A 44 29.72 -8.22 -0.93
CA GLN A 44 29.95 -7.19 -1.93
C GLN A 44 29.61 -7.76 -3.31
N ASN A 45 28.38 -7.52 -3.79
CA ASN A 45 28.00 -7.85 -5.16
C ASN A 45 28.55 -6.78 -6.13
N GLN A 46 29.60 -7.13 -6.85
CA GLN A 46 29.89 -6.52 -8.16
C GLN A 46 28.98 -7.23 -9.18
N ASN A 47 27.83 -6.63 -9.50
CA ASN A 47 27.01 -7.11 -10.61
C ASN A 47 27.66 -6.65 -11.92
N GLU A 48 28.29 -7.58 -12.64
CA GLU A 48 28.61 -7.42 -14.06
C GLU A 48 27.30 -7.24 -14.84
N MET A 49 27.21 -6.16 -15.61
CA MET A 49 26.20 -6.07 -16.66
C MET A 49 26.44 -7.21 -17.64
N ILE A 50 25.46 -8.10 -17.80
CA ILE A 50 25.49 -9.12 -18.85
C ILE A 50 25.40 -8.37 -20.19
N VAL A 51 26.55 -8.19 -20.83
CA VAL A 51 26.66 -7.85 -22.25
C VAL A 51 26.99 -9.16 -22.95
N GLU A 52 25.99 -9.80 -23.56
CA GLU A 52 26.20 -10.99 -24.40
C GLU A 52 27.09 -10.61 -25.59
N ASN A 53 28.32 -11.13 -25.61
CA ASN A 53 29.26 -11.03 -26.74
C ASN A 53 29.08 -12.26 -27.64
N ASP A 54 28.14 -12.17 -28.58
CA ASP A 54 28.06 -13.11 -29.70
C ASP A 54 29.12 -12.75 -30.75
N SER A 55 30.17 -13.56 -30.82
CA SER A 55 31.18 -13.48 -31.88
C SER A 55 31.50 -14.87 -32.41
N GLN A 56 30.75 -15.31 -33.44
CA GLN A 56 31.23 -16.34 -34.37
C GLN A 56 30.80 -16.04 -35.82
N ASN A 57 31.84 -15.86 -36.64
CA ASN A 57 32.03 -16.24 -38.04
C ASN A 57 30.87 -16.07 -39.05
N ARG A 58 31.05 -15.15 -40.00
CA ARG A 58 30.58 -15.34 -41.38
C ARG A 58 31.58 -14.86 -42.42
N ASP A 59 31.81 -15.75 -43.37
CA ASP A 59 32.51 -15.57 -44.64
C ASP A 59 31.87 -14.51 -45.54
N HIS A 60 32.74 -13.92 -46.36
CA HIS A 60 32.50 -12.85 -47.31
C HIS A 60 31.53 -13.22 -48.45
N SER A 61 30.50 -12.39 -48.66
CA SER A 61 30.02 -12.07 -50.01
C SER A 61 29.56 -10.60 -50.10
N LEU A 62 30.09 -9.91 -51.10
CA LEU A 62 29.91 -8.49 -51.37
C LEU A 62 28.54 -8.24 -52.01
N ASN A 63 27.65 -7.55 -51.28
CA ASN A 63 26.51 -6.85 -51.87
C ASN A 63 26.43 -5.45 -51.24
N VAL A 64 26.66 -4.42 -52.06
CA VAL A 64 26.61 -3.01 -51.69
C VAL A 64 25.14 -2.58 -51.59
N TYR A 65 24.59 -2.66 -50.38
CA TYR A 65 23.37 -1.96 -49.99
C TYR A 65 23.72 -0.66 -49.25
N PRO A 66 22.88 0.38 -49.31
CA PRO A 66 23.11 1.64 -48.61
C PRO A 66 23.29 1.35 -47.11
N GLN A 67 24.41 1.82 -46.54
CA GLN A 67 24.77 1.61 -45.15
C GLN A 67 23.66 2.12 -44.23
N ALA A 68 22.91 1.19 -43.64
CA ALA A 68 22.03 1.47 -42.52
C ALA A 68 22.88 2.14 -41.43
N GLN A 69 22.49 3.36 -41.04
CA GLN A 69 23.14 4.13 -39.99
C GLN A 69 23.32 3.23 -38.77
N GLN A 70 24.57 2.95 -38.39
CA GLN A 70 24.88 2.19 -37.19
C GLN A 70 24.25 2.93 -36.01
N THR A 71 23.17 2.38 -35.47
CA THR A 71 22.55 2.85 -34.24
C THR A 71 23.55 2.59 -33.12
N THR A 72 24.29 3.63 -32.73
CA THR A 72 25.18 3.58 -31.57
C THR A 72 24.38 3.10 -30.37
N LYS A 73 24.81 1.97 -29.78
CA LYS A 73 24.17 1.42 -28.57
C LYS A 73 24.08 2.55 -27.53
N PRO A 74 22.91 2.79 -26.91
CA PRO A 74 22.76 3.86 -25.93
C PRO A 74 23.73 3.65 -24.77
N TYR A 75 24.63 4.62 -24.55
CA TYR A 75 25.61 4.59 -23.48
C TYR A 75 24.96 5.04 -22.16
N PHE A 76 25.14 4.25 -21.10
CA PHE A 76 24.67 4.62 -19.76
C PHE A 76 25.55 5.72 -19.17
N ASP A 77 24.97 6.89 -18.90
CA ASP A 77 25.64 7.96 -18.16
C ASP A 77 25.30 7.88 -16.66
N LYS A 78 26.28 7.44 -15.86
CA LYS A 78 26.15 7.30 -14.39
C LYS A 78 25.90 8.62 -13.66
N GLU A 79 26.30 9.75 -14.25
CA GLU A 79 26.18 11.05 -13.61
C GLU A 79 24.85 11.74 -13.92
N SER A 80 24.16 11.31 -14.97
CA SER A 80 22.87 11.84 -15.35
C SER A 80 21.71 11.23 -14.53
N PRO A 81 20.60 11.97 -14.33
CA PRO A 81 19.40 11.47 -13.65
C PRO A 81 18.88 10.18 -14.27
N HIS A 82 18.66 9.16 -13.44
CA HIS A 82 18.17 7.86 -13.89
C HIS A 82 17.29 7.19 -12.82
N LEU A 83 16.31 6.43 -13.28
CA LEU A 83 15.45 5.61 -12.45
C LEU A 83 15.91 4.14 -12.59
N MET A 84 16.41 3.56 -11.50
CA MET A 84 16.75 2.15 -11.45
C MET A 84 15.54 1.35 -11.00
N ILE A 85 15.15 0.36 -11.79
CA ILE A 85 13.99 -0.51 -11.54
C ILE A 85 14.49 -1.93 -11.34
N SER A 86 14.39 -2.39 -10.10
CA SER A 86 14.77 -3.73 -9.71
C SER A 86 13.54 -4.64 -9.71
N VAL A 87 13.59 -5.74 -10.43
CA VAL A 87 12.48 -6.69 -10.60
C VAL A 87 12.89 -8.05 -10.05
N TYR A 88 12.15 -8.55 -9.05
CA TYR A 88 12.41 -9.84 -8.42
C TYR A 88 11.11 -10.53 -8.01
N LYS A 89 11.16 -11.86 -7.86
CA LYS A 89 10.04 -12.62 -7.30
C LYS A 89 10.06 -12.59 -5.78
N GLN A 90 8.89 -12.57 -5.16
CA GLN A 90 8.76 -12.72 -3.72
C GLN A 90 9.46 -14.03 -3.29
N HIS A 91 10.40 -13.93 -2.35
CA HIS A 91 11.31 -15.00 -1.88
C HIS A 91 12.50 -15.39 -2.79
N GLN A 92 12.71 -14.74 -3.94
CA GLN A 92 13.85 -15.02 -4.84
C GLN A 92 14.65 -13.76 -5.17
N GLN A 93 15.21 -13.12 -4.14
CA GLN A 93 16.02 -11.91 -4.34
C GLN A 93 17.32 -12.16 -5.12
N SER A 94 17.83 -13.40 -5.15
CA SER A 94 19.04 -13.74 -5.90
C SER A 94 18.88 -13.58 -7.42
N ASN A 95 17.65 -13.68 -7.94
CA ASN A 95 17.35 -13.61 -9.38
C ASN A 95 16.78 -12.24 -9.75
N GLN A 96 17.34 -11.18 -9.17
CA GLN A 96 16.92 -9.81 -9.42
C GLN A 96 17.41 -9.35 -10.79
N LYS A 97 16.47 -8.93 -11.64
CA LYS A 97 16.79 -8.17 -12.87
C LYS A 97 16.79 -6.69 -12.54
N THR A 98 17.71 -5.94 -13.14
CA THR A 98 17.78 -4.49 -12.95
C THR A 98 17.70 -3.81 -14.29
N TYR A 99 16.81 -2.83 -14.39
CA TYR A 99 16.61 -2.00 -15.56
C TYR A 99 16.95 -0.57 -15.20
N ILE A 100 17.56 0.16 -16.14
CA ILE A 100 17.92 1.56 -15.95
C ILE A 100 17.13 2.36 -16.97
N LEU A 101 16.27 3.24 -16.47
CA LEU A 101 15.52 4.18 -17.27
C LEU A 101 16.22 5.54 -17.20
N GLN A 102 16.61 6.08 -18.35
CA GLN A 102 17.30 7.35 -18.51
C GLN A 102 16.83 8.02 -19.81
N ASP A 103 16.53 9.32 -19.75
CA ASP A 103 16.07 10.11 -20.91
C ASP A 103 14.90 9.47 -21.68
N ASP A 104 13.88 9.02 -20.93
CA ASP A 104 12.67 8.36 -21.47
C ASP A 104 12.98 7.05 -22.25
N LYS A 105 14.09 6.37 -21.92
CA LYS A 105 14.53 5.11 -22.53
C LYS A 105 15.09 4.11 -21.54
N ILE A 106 14.77 2.83 -21.74
CA ILE A 106 15.44 1.74 -21.03
C ILE A 106 16.80 1.50 -21.69
N ILE A 107 17.88 1.63 -20.91
CA ILE A 107 19.24 1.43 -21.39
C ILE A 107 19.50 -0.06 -21.64
N GLY A 108 20.13 -0.38 -22.77
CA GLY A 108 20.51 -1.74 -23.15
C GLY A 108 19.52 -2.44 -24.10
N GLU A 109 18.31 -1.92 -24.27
CA GLU A 109 17.33 -2.44 -25.23
C GLU A 109 17.23 -1.52 -26.46
N ASN A 110 16.87 -2.09 -27.62
CA ASN A 110 16.69 -1.35 -28.88
C ASN A 110 15.38 -0.52 -28.88
N GLN A 111 15.06 0.14 -27.77
CA GLN A 111 13.81 0.85 -27.60
C GLN A 111 13.86 2.29 -28.15
N ILE A 112 12.78 2.66 -28.81
CA ILE A 112 12.48 4.04 -29.21
C ILE A 112 12.10 4.83 -27.94
N HIS A 113 12.37 6.15 -27.90
CA HIS A 113 11.91 7.01 -26.80
C HIS A 113 10.39 6.84 -26.62
N LYS A 114 9.96 6.47 -25.41
CA LYS A 114 8.54 6.39 -25.05
C LYS A 114 8.32 7.17 -23.76
N ASN A 115 7.32 8.04 -23.76
CA ASN A 115 6.84 8.72 -22.53
C ASN A 115 6.05 7.77 -21.62
N GLU A 116 5.83 6.53 -22.06
CA GLU A 116 5.09 5.51 -21.33
C GLU A 116 5.80 4.17 -21.47
N ILE A 117 6.03 3.52 -20.34
CA ILE A 117 6.62 2.20 -20.25
C ILE A 117 5.54 1.23 -19.80
N GLN A 118 5.30 0.20 -20.59
CA GLN A 118 4.26 -0.79 -20.31
C GLN A 118 4.84 -2.02 -19.61
N ILE A 119 4.24 -2.41 -18.48
CA ILE A 119 4.53 -3.69 -17.83
C ILE A 119 3.53 -4.71 -18.39
N ILE A 120 4.00 -5.77 -19.04
CA ILE A 120 3.19 -6.69 -19.85
C ILE A 120 3.48 -8.15 -19.46
N ARG A 121 2.44 -8.98 -19.35
CA ARG A 121 2.60 -10.45 -19.29
C ARG A 121 2.76 -11.02 -20.69
N ARG A 122 3.76 -11.89 -20.89
CA ARG A 122 3.94 -12.63 -22.16
C ARG A 122 3.33 -14.02 -22.10
N LYS A 123 2.63 -14.41 -23.15
CA LYS A 123 2.42 -15.82 -23.49
C LYS A 123 3.73 -16.45 -23.96
N LYS A 124 4.10 -17.60 -23.38
CA LYS A 124 5.36 -18.34 -23.64
C LYS A 124 5.56 -18.76 -25.11
N THR A 125 4.57 -18.59 -25.97
CA THR A 125 4.53 -19.11 -27.36
C THR A 125 4.72 -18.07 -28.46
N SER A 126 4.86 -16.78 -28.16
CA SER A 126 5.12 -15.77 -29.19
C SER A 126 6.55 -15.91 -29.72
N ARG A 127 6.68 -16.14 -31.04
CA ARG A 127 7.95 -16.22 -31.76
C ARG A 127 8.76 -14.93 -31.58
N SER A 128 10.07 -15.05 -31.73
CA SER A 128 11.20 -14.13 -31.49
C SER A 128 11.11 -12.65 -31.92
N ASP A 129 10.01 -12.17 -32.49
CA ASP A 129 9.99 -10.89 -33.22
C ASP A 129 9.30 -9.73 -32.47
N ASP A 130 8.70 -9.98 -31.30
CA ASP A 130 8.14 -8.91 -30.44
C ASP A 130 9.23 -8.26 -29.57
N ASN A 131 10.17 -7.57 -30.22
CA ASN A 131 11.25 -6.79 -29.59
C ASN A 131 10.79 -5.45 -28.98
N ASN A 132 9.48 -5.17 -28.93
CA ASN A 132 8.92 -3.86 -28.54
C ASN A 132 8.32 -3.81 -27.12
N LEU A 133 8.48 -4.87 -26.31
CA LEU A 133 7.89 -4.99 -24.97
C LEU A 133 8.87 -4.55 -23.89
N ASP A 134 8.45 -3.63 -23.02
CA ASP A 134 9.38 -2.97 -22.08
C ASP A 134 9.69 -3.80 -20.82
N PHE A 135 8.67 -4.36 -20.15
CA PHE A 135 8.88 -5.30 -19.03
C PHE A 135 8.03 -6.56 -19.20
N GLY A 136 8.67 -7.68 -19.54
CA GLY A 136 8.00 -8.98 -19.66
C GLY A 136 7.90 -9.72 -18.33
N LEU A 137 6.68 -9.91 -17.83
CA LEU A 137 6.42 -10.80 -16.69
C LEU A 137 6.30 -12.25 -17.19
N ALA A 138 7.14 -13.14 -16.66
CA ALA A 138 7.05 -14.58 -16.94
C ALA A 138 5.80 -15.16 -16.28
N SER A 139 4.71 -15.32 -17.04
CA SER A 139 3.47 -15.92 -16.58
C SER A 139 3.49 -17.44 -16.79
N ALA A 140 3.09 -18.20 -15.77
CA ALA A 140 2.73 -19.61 -15.94
C ALA A 140 1.32 -19.75 -16.53
N ASP A 141 0.45 -18.75 -16.34
CA ASP A 141 -0.91 -18.76 -16.87
C ASP A 141 -0.91 -18.47 -18.37
N PRO A 142 -1.37 -19.42 -19.21
CA PRO A 142 -1.33 -19.31 -20.67
C PRO A 142 -2.41 -18.40 -21.26
N ASN A 143 -3.32 -17.88 -20.43
CA ASN A 143 -4.63 -17.48 -20.92
C ASN A 143 -4.90 -16.01 -21.15
N ASN A 144 -4.04 -15.04 -20.84
CA ASN A 144 -4.24 -13.66 -21.32
C ASN A 144 -2.97 -12.80 -21.31
N ASP A 145 -2.69 -12.12 -22.42
CA ASP A 145 -1.78 -10.98 -22.49
C ASP A 145 -2.54 -9.74 -21.99
N TYR A 146 -2.31 -9.34 -20.75
CA TYR A 146 -2.84 -8.09 -20.20
C TYR A 146 -1.69 -7.17 -19.82
N ILE A 147 -1.92 -5.87 -19.99
CA ILE A 147 -1.08 -4.80 -19.46
C ILE A 147 -1.59 -4.51 -18.05
N PRO A 148 -1.00 -5.07 -16.97
CA PRO A 148 -1.41 -4.78 -15.60
C PRO A 148 -1.32 -3.30 -15.25
N CYS A 149 -0.24 -2.64 -15.69
CA CYS A 149 -0.01 -1.22 -15.39
C CYS A 149 0.95 -0.58 -16.41
N LYS A 150 0.99 0.75 -16.40
CA LYS A 150 1.99 1.56 -17.10
C LYS A 150 2.72 2.51 -16.17
N ILE A 151 3.96 2.83 -16.51
CA ILE A 151 4.75 3.89 -15.90
C ILE A 151 4.80 5.06 -16.89
N SER A 152 4.29 6.22 -16.49
CA SER A 152 4.41 7.47 -17.24
C SER A 152 5.71 8.18 -16.88
N THR A 153 6.48 8.54 -17.91
CA THR A 153 7.77 9.23 -17.83
C THR A 153 7.73 10.64 -18.45
N GLU A 154 6.57 11.10 -18.93
CA GLU A 154 6.39 12.39 -19.60
C GLU A 154 7.06 13.57 -18.85
N PHE A 155 7.01 13.52 -17.52
CA PHE A 155 7.62 14.50 -16.60
C PHE A 155 8.78 13.92 -15.76
N GLY A 156 9.22 12.71 -16.10
CA GLY A 156 10.12 11.87 -15.30
C GLY A 156 11.59 12.27 -15.40
N PHE A 157 12.04 12.78 -16.54
CA PHE A 157 13.44 13.23 -16.72
C PHE A 157 13.58 14.73 -16.98
N LYS A 158 12.49 15.39 -17.33
CA LYS A 158 12.48 16.83 -17.59
C LYS A 158 12.16 17.56 -16.30
N TYR A 159 13.13 18.34 -15.81
CA TYR A 159 12.79 19.35 -14.82
C TYR A 159 11.79 20.33 -15.43
N SER A 160 10.70 20.60 -14.72
CA SER A 160 9.67 21.54 -15.14
C SER A 160 10.31 22.86 -15.56
N SER A 161 10.04 23.31 -16.80
CA SER A 161 10.35 24.68 -17.24
C SER A 161 9.35 25.69 -16.70
N ARG A 162 8.31 25.22 -16.01
CA ARG A 162 7.28 26.07 -15.43
C ARG A 162 7.87 26.95 -14.35
N ILE A 163 7.72 28.25 -14.54
CA ILE A 163 8.06 29.23 -13.51
C ILE A 163 6.96 29.20 -12.45
N THR A 164 7.27 28.63 -11.29
CA THR A 164 6.35 28.60 -10.15
C THR A 164 6.38 29.92 -9.38
N PRO A 165 5.35 30.25 -8.58
CA PRO A 165 5.38 31.44 -7.71
C PRO A 165 6.60 31.48 -6.79
N GLN A 166 7.06 30.32 -6.29
CA GLN A 166 8.26 30.21 -5.46
C GLN A 166 9.53 30.59 -6.24
N ILE A 167 9.64 30.15 -7.50
CA ILE A 167 10.75 30.55 -8.38
C ILE A 167 10.67 32.06 -8.66
N LEU A 168 9.50 32.61 -8.98
CA LEU A 168 9.34 34.06 -9.17
C LEU A 168 9.80 34.85 -7.95
N VAL A 169 9.33 34.48 -6.76
CA VAL A 169 9.74 35.14 -5.51
C VAL A 169 11.26 35.05 -5.32
N PHE A 170 11.85 33.87 -5.54
CA PHE A 170 13.29 33.69 -5.42
C PHE A 170 14.11 34.51 -6.43
N LEU A 171 13.67 34.59 -7.68
CA LEU A 171 14.30 35.42 -8.71
C LEU A 171 14.16 36.91 -8.39
N SER A 172 12.98 37.35 -7.94
CA SER A 172 12.73 38.72 -7.50
C SER A 172 13.60 39.11 -6.32
N LEU A 173 13.86 38.21 -5.37
CA LEU A 173 14.78 38.47 -4.25
C LEU A 173 16.19 38.79 -4.75
N LYS A 174 16.70 38.10 -5.77
CA LYS A 174 18.02 38.41 -6.35
C LYS A 174 18.07 39.80 -6.99
N GLN A 175 16.95 40.30 -7.52
CA GLN A 175 16.89 41.62 -8.15
C GLN A 175 16.64 42.75 -7.15
N LEU A 176 15.78 42.52 -6.17
CA LEU A 176 15.25 43.57 -5.28
C LEU A 176 16.01 43.68 -3.95
N ASN A 177 16.84 42.71 -3.60
CA ASN A 177 17.56 42.68 -2.32
C ASN A 177 19.07 42.63 -2.54
N SER A 178 19.79 43.68 -2.11
CA SER A 178 21.25 43.79 -2.29
C SER A 178 22.03 42.64 -1.66
N LYS A 179 21.66 42.20 -0.45
CA LYS A 179 22.31 41.06 0.22
C LYS A 179 22.11 39.75 -0.55
N PHE A 180 20.97 39.60 -1.20
CA PHE A 180 20.66 38.42 -1.99
C PHE A 180 21.31 38.49 -3.38
N ALA A 181 21.52 39.69 -3.92
CA ALA A 181 22.28 39.92 -5.14
C ALA A 181 23.77 39.54 -4.97
N GLU A 182 24.33 39.76 -3.78
CA GLU A 182 25.70 39.37 -3.40
C GLU A 182 25.86 37.85 -3.14
N MET A 183 24.77 37.07 -3.16
CA MET A 183 24.82 35.64 -2.90
C MET A 183 25.68 34.91 -3.95
N SER A 184 26.54 34.00 -3.47
CA SER A 184 27.39 33.21 -4.37
C SER A 184 26.54 32.44 -5.40
N GLN A 185 27.03 32.37 -6.64
CA GLN A 185 26.31 31.72 -7.73
C GLN A 185 26.08 30.22 -7.44
N ASN A 186 26.95 29.59 -6.64
CA ASN A 186 26.79 28.20 -6.19
C ASN A 186 25.58 28.06 -5.25
N VAL A 187 25.49 28.89 -4.21
CA VAL A 187 24.36 28.88 -3.28
C VAL A 187 23.07 29.19 -4.02
N PHE A 188 23.08 30.19 -4.91
CA PHE A 188 21.93 30.51 -5.75
C PHE A 188 21.49 29.32 -6.61
N LYS A 189 22.43 28.62 -7.26
CA LYS A 189 22.15 27.42 -8.04
C LYS A 189 21.56 26.30 -7.18
N LEU A 190 22.07 26.07 -5.98
CA LEU A 190 21.54 25.03 -5.08
C LEU A 190 20.12 25.36 -4.62
N ILE A 191 19.86 26.61 -4.21
CA ILE A 191 18.50 27.02 -3.82
C ILE A 191 17.56 26.89 -5.02
N HIS A 192 18.00 27.33 -6.20
CA HIS A 192 17.22 27.18 -7.43
C HIS A 192 16.90 25.71 -7.73
N GLN A 193 17.88 24.81 -7.63
CA GLN A 193 17.66 23.36 -7.80
C GLN A 193 16.71 22.78 -6.75
N PHE A 194 16.74 23.31 -5.52
CA PHE A 194 15.87 22.88 -4.43
C PHE A 194 14.41 23.30 -4.65
N ILE A 195 14.17 24.54 -5.10
CA ILE A 195 12.81 25.06 -5.34
C ILE A 195 12.23 24.64 -6.69
N LYS A 196 13.08 24.22 -7.64
CA LYS A 196 12.62 23.74 -8.94
C LYS A 196 11.78 22.49 -8.76
N GLU A 197 10.69 22.41 -9.49
CA GLU A 197 9.84 21.22 -9.46
C GLU A 197 10.66 20.01 -9.94
N LYS A 198 10.78 19.03 -9.03
CA LYS A 198 11.52 17.80 -9.28
C LYS A 198 10.79 16.95 -10.31
N PRO A 199 11.51 16.16 -11.11
CA PRO A 199 10.88 15.25 -12.04
C PRO A 199 9.97 14.24 -11.32
N LYS A 200 8.90 13.80 -12.01
CA LYS A 200 7.86 12.95 -11.44
C LYS A 200 7.55 11.81 -12.39
N PHE A 201 7.57 10.61 -11.84
CA PHE A 201 7.09 9.41 -12.50
C PHE A 201 5.74 9.05 -11.90
N TYR A 202 4.87 8.46 -12.70
CA TYR A 202 3.58 7.97 -12.23
C TYR A 202 3.38 6.54 -12.66
N ILE A 203 2.78 5.73 -11.80
CA ILE A 203 2.27 4.41 -12.17
C ILE A 203 0.76 4.46 -12.24
N GLN A 204 0.18 3.81 -13.24
CA GLN A 204 -1.25 3.68 -13.40
C GLN A 204 -1.63 2.22 -13.60
N ASP A 205 -2.54 1.72 -12.76
CA ASP A 205 -3.12 0.40 -12.89
C ASP A 205 -4.26 0.41 -13.93
N TYR A 206 -4.39 -0.68 -14.70
CA TYR A 206 -5.42 -0.82 -15.74
C TYR A 206 -6.65 -1.62 -15.33
N GLY A 207 -6.84 -1.92 -14.04
CA GLY A 207 -8.01 -2.66 -13.56
C GLY A 207 -7.93 -4.17 -13.81
N THR A 208 -6.73 -4.73 -13.98
CA THR A 208 -6.58 -6.19 -14.19
C THR A 208 -6.83 -6.99 -12.91
N SER A 209 -7.22 -8.27 -13.04
CA SER A 209 -7.48 -9.15 -11.90
C SER A 209 -6.28 -9.36 -10.97
N LEU A 210 -5.06 -9.16 -11.47
CA LEU A 210 -3.82 -9.30 -10.69
C LEU A 210 -3.63 -8.19 -9.65
N LYS A 211 -4.21 -7.02 -9.94
CA LYS A 211 -4.05 -5.78 -9.18
C LYS A 211 -2.61 -5.29 -9.14
N THR A 212 -2.44 -3.98 -9.10
CA THR A 212 -1.16 -3.35 -8.76
C THR A 212 -1.22 -2.92 -7.31
N LEU A 213 -0.30 -3.43 -6.50
CA LEU A 213 -0.25 -3.23 -5.06
C LEU A 213 1.00 -2.43 -4.71
N VAL A 214 0.89 -1.47 -3.80
CA VAL A 214 1.97 -0.60 -3.33
C VAL A 214 2.34 -1.00 -1.92
N ARG A 215 3.63 -1.14 -1.63
CA ARG A 215 4.07 -1.50 -0.28
C ARG A 215 3.84 -0.36 0.69
N ILE A 216 3.23 -0.67 1.83
CA ILE A 216 3.17 0.23 2.97
C ILE A 216 4.44 0.01 3.78
N HIS A 217 5.17 1.09 4.05
CA HIS A 217 6.37 1.01 4.88
C HIS A 217 6.03 1.20 6.36
N LYS A 218 6.82 0.57 7.22
CA LYS A 218 6.77 0.76 8.67
C LYS A 218 6.91 2.23 9.09
N ASP A 219 7.90 2.89 8.51
CA ASP A 219 8.35 4.23 8.92
C ASP A 219 7.54 5.34 8.22
N ASP A 220 6.63 4.98 7.33
CA ASP A 220 5.75 5.89 6.59
C ASP A 220 4.31 5.36 6.59
N PRO A 221 3.57 5.57 7.70
CA PRO A 221 2.17 5.16 7.80
C PRO A 221 1.31 5.82 6.71
N GLN A 222 0.41 5.04 6.11
CA GLN A 222 -0.47 5.49 5.05
C GLN A 222 -1.86 5.81 5.59
N ILE A 223 -2.45 6.93 5.18
CA ILE A 223 -3.82 7.29 5.55
C ILE A 223 -4.79 6.34 4.86
N MET A 224 -5.68 5.74 5.64
CA MET A 224 -6.71 4.85 5.14
C MET A 224 -7.90 5.65 4.59
N ASN A 225 -8.42 5.23 3.44
CA ASN A 225 -9.64 5.79 2.85
C ASN A 225 -10.69 4.70 2.66
N GLU A 226 -11.95 5.12 2.54
CA GLU A 226 -13.04 4.22 2.16
C GLU A 226 -12.78 3.57 0.81
N ASN A 227 -13.20 2.30 0.68
CA ASN A 227 -12.98 1.46 -0.49
C ASN A 227 -11.51 1.17 -0.80
N ASN A 228 -10.56 1.46 0.11
CA ASN A 228 -9.21 0.94 -0.05
C ASN A 228 -9.21 -0.58 0.18
N GLN A 229 -8.44 -1.29 -0.63
CA GLN A 229 -8.14 -2.72 -0.45
C GLN A 229 -6.69 -2.90 -0.03
N TYR A 230 -6.46 -3.81 0.91
CA TYR A 230 -5.13 -4.14 1.42
C TYR A 230 -4.87 -5.65 1.32
N LEU A 231 -3.62 -6.00 1.00
CA LEU A 231 -3.07 -7.35 1.07
C LEU A 231 -2.10 -7.41 2.26
N ILE A 232 -2.33 -8.35 3.17
CA ILE A 232 -1.38 -8.66 4.24
C ILE A 232 -0.89 -10.10 4.09
N GLY A 233 0.41 -10.30 4.29
CA GLY A 233 1.00 -11.60 4.02
C GLY A 233 1.12 -11.88 2.51
N ALA A 234 0.87 -13.13 2.11
CA ALA A 234 0.98 -13.52 0.70
C ALA A 234 -0.35 -13.35 -0.06
N ASP A 235 -1.47 -13.61 0.60
CA ASP A 235 -2.75 -13.94 -0.03
C ASP A 235 -4.00 -13.52 0.78
N PHE A 236 -3.83 -12.80 1.90
CA PHE A 236 -4.96 -12.42 2.76
C PHE A 236 -5.37 -10.96 2.55
N TYR A 237 -6.56 -10.75 2.00
CA TYR A 237 -7.08 -9.41 1.71
C TYR A 237 -8.11 -8.93 2.72
N PHE A 238 -8.12 -7.63 2.94
CA PHE A 238 -9.25 -6.94 3.57
C PHE A 238 -9.52 -5.59 2.91
N HIS A 239 -10.74 -5.10 3.11
CA HIS A 239 -11.24 -3.87 2.48
C HIS A 239 -11.79 -2.93 3.54
N VAL A 240 -11.63 -1.63 3.31
CA VAL A 240 -12.29 -0.60 4.11
C VAL A 240 -13.67 -0.36 3.54
N VAL A 241 -14.70 -0.74 4.30
CA VAL A 241 -16.10 -0.65 3.87
C VAL A 241 -16.69 0.71 4.26
N GLN A 242 -16.41 1.18 5.47
CA GLN A 242 -16.83 2.49 5.96
C GLN A 242 -15.78 3.05 6.91
N LEU A 243 -15.60 4.38 6.89
CA LEU A 243 -14.61 5.06 7.71
C LEU A 243 -15.15 6.42 8.14
N SER A 244 -15.13 6.68 9.45
CA SER A 244 -15.34 7.99 10.02
C SER A 244 -14.17 8.34 10.93
N ALA A 245 -13.52 9.47 10.66
CA ALA A 245 -12.37 9.93 11.45
C ALA A 245 -12.71 11.17 12.30
N ASN A 246 -13.62 12.01 11.80
CA ASN A 246 -14.02 13.26 12.45
C ASN A 246 -15.46 13.16 12.99
N PRO A 247 -15.64 13.19 14.32
CA PRO A 247 -16.97 13.30 14.91
C PRO A 247 -17.61 14.65 14.52
N GLN A 248 -18.89 14.65 14.17
CA GLN A 248 -19.63 15.91 14.00
C GLN A 248 -19.88 16.53 15.38
N ILE A 249 -19.47 17.79 15.60
CA ILE A 249 -19.68 18.46 16.89
C ILE A 249 -21.19 18.58 17.15
N GLN A 250 -21.72 17.77 18.08
CA GLN A 250 -23.13 17.81 18.49
C GLN A 250 -23.30 18.53 19.84
N SER A 251 -24.52 19.04 20.07
CA SER A 251 -24.89 19.72 21.32
C SER A 251 -25.02 18.75 22.50
N LYS A 252 -24.77 19.20 23.74
CA LYS A 252 -24.78 18.34 24.96
C LYS A 252 -26.08 17.54 25.15
N LYS A 253 -27.25 18.09 24.82
CA LYS A 253 -28.54 17.38 24.96
C LYS A 253 -28.71 16.21 23.98
N GLN A 254 -27.95 16.17 22.89
CA GLN A 254 -27.97 15.05 21.94
C GLN A 254 -27.05 13.89 22.37
N GLN A 255 -26.13 14.09 23.32
CA GLN A 255 -25.10 13.11 23.68
C GLN A 255 -25.64 11.84 24.38
N GLU A 256 -26.63 11.97 25.28
CA GLU A 256 -27.21 10.80 25.98
C GLU A 256 -28.00 9.91 25.01
N THR A 257 -28.82 10.51 24.14
CA THR A 257 -29.53 9.79 23.08
C THR A 257 -28.58 9.17 22.05
N ASP A 258 -27.42 9.80 21.83
CA ASP A 258 -26.38 9.31 20.92
C ASP A 258 -25.67 8.08 21.49
N THR A 259 -25.47 8.00 22.82
CA THR A 259 -24.82 6.85 23.46
C THR A 259 -25.66 5.58 23.32
N GLU A 260 -26.96 5.64 23.62
CA GLU A 260 -27.84 4.48 23.44
C GLU A 260 -27.96 4.09 21.95
N TYR A 261 -28.13 5.07 21.06
CA TYR A 261 -28.19 4.84 19.62
C TYR A 261 -26.91 4.19 19.09
N PHE A 262 -25.74 4.62 19.57
CA PHE A 262 -24.44 4.06 19.23
C PHE A 262 -24.35 2.57 19.60
N PHE A 263 -24.65 2.19 20.84
CA PHE A 263 -24.60 0.79 21.25
C PHE A 263 -25.63 -0.09 20.54
N GLN A 264 -26.85 0.41 20.34
CA GLN A 264 -27.86 -0.32 19.55
C GLN A 264 -27.40 -0.54 18.10
N THR A 265 -26.74 0.46 17.51
CA THR A 265 -26.14 0.34 16.17
C THR A 265 -25.04 -0.73 16.16
N LEU A 266 -24.12 -0.73 17.14
CA LEU A 266 -23.09 -1.77 17.24
C LEU A 266 -23.65 -3.17 17.43
N VAL A 267 -24.68 -3.33 18.27
CA VAL A 267 -25.33 -4.63 18.49
C VAL A 267 -25.96 -5.13 17.20
N ARG A 268 -26.63 -4.25 16.44
CA ARG A 268 -27.19 -4.59 15.14
C ARG A 268 -26.10 -5.03 14.14
N GLU A 269 -24.99 -4.29 14.07
CA GLU A 269 -23.84 -4.63 13.22
C GLU A 269 -23.23 -5.99 13.61
N HIS A 270 -23.13 -6.27 14.91
CA HIS A 270 -22.67 -7.55 15.42
C HIS A 270 -23.61 -8.70 15.06
N ILE A 271 -24.93 -8.55 15.25
CA ILE A 271 -25.91 -9.60 14.97
C ILE A 271 -26.05 -9.85 13.46
N LYS A 272 -26.21 -8.77 12.68
CA LYS A 272 -26.50 -8.84 11.24
C LYS A 272 -25.28 -9.27 10.44
N ASP A 273 -24.14 -8.62 10.65
CA ASP A 273 -22.94 -8.78 9.83
C ASP A 273 -21.89 -9.67 10.52
N ARG A 274 -22.19 -10.21 11.71
CA ARG A 274 -21.24 -10.95 12.56
C ARG A 274 -19.96 -10.15 12.83
N ALA A 275 -20.10 -8.83 12.92
CA ALA A 275 -18.98 -7.93 13.08
C ALA A 275 -18.32 -8.09 14.46
N ARG A 276 -16.99 -8.22 14.48
CA ARG A 276 -16.19 -8.15 15.70
C ARG A 276 -15.95 -6.71 16.08
N ILE A 277 -16.31 -6.32 17.30
CA ILE A 277 -16.19 -4.94 17.77
C ILE A 277 -14.92 -4.80 18.60
N HIS A 278 -14.07 -3.84 18.26
CA HIS A 278 -12.78 -3.57 18.90
C HIS A 278 -12.71 -2.11 19.37
N GLY A 279 -11.91 -1.83 20.40
CA GLY A 279 -11.60 -0.47 20.84
C GLY A 279 -12.59 0.17 21.82
N LEU A 280 -13.58 -0.60 22.29
CA LEU A 280 -14.42 -0.19 23.42
C LEU A 280 -13.61 -0.20 24.73
N THR A 281 -13.89 0.74 25.62
CA THR A 281 -13.41 0.68 27.01
C THR A 281 -14.04 -0.50 27.75
N LYS A 282 -13.58 -0.78 28.97
CA LYS A 282 -14.11 -1.88 29.77
C LYS A 282 -15.59 -1.64 30.10
N GLU A 283 -15.92 -0.43 30.53
CA GLU A 283 -17.29 -0.02 30.88
C GLU A 283 -18.20 -0.08 29.64
N GLU A 284 -17.72 0.38 28.49
CA GLU A 284 -18.47 0.31 27.24
C GLU A 284 -18.65 -1.13 26.74
N SER A 285 -17.69 -2.00 26.99
CA SER A 285 -17.78 -3.43 26.67
C SER A 285 -18.86 -4.11 27.51
N GLU A 286 -18.96 -3.77 28.79
CA GLU A 286 -20.02 -4.26 29.69
C GLU A 286 -21.41 -3.76 29.22
N ILE A 287 -21.52 -2.49 28.83
CA ILE A 287 -22.75 -1.93 28.26
C ILE A 287 -23.11 -2.65 26.96
N PHE A 288 -22.16 -2.82 26.05
CA PHE A 288 -22.36 -3.52 24.78
C PHE A 288 -22.84 -4.96 25.00
N GLN A 289 -22.21 -5.71 25.91
CA GLN A 289 -22.61 -7.09 26.25
C GLN A 289 -24.01 -7.13 26.88
N SER A 290 -24.31 -6.21 27.80
CA SER A 290 -25.63 -6.13 28.42
C SER A 290 -26.74 -5.84 27.39
N LYS A 291 -26.49 -4.91 26.46
CA LYS A 291 -27.41 -4.58 25.37
C LYS A 291 -27.52 -5.72 24.37
N GLN A 292 -26.40 -6.37 24.02
CA GLN A 292 -26.41 -7.55 23.15
C GLN A 292 -27.29 -8.67 23.72
N PHE A 293 -27.19 -8.93 25.03
CA PHE A 293 -28.03 -9.91 25.71
C PHE A 293 -29.53 -9.51 25.65
N GLN A 294 -29.84 -8.23 25.91
CA GLN A 294 -31.20 -7.72 25.83
C GLN A 294 -31.79 -7.78 24.41
N THR A 295 -31.01 -7.42 23.39
CA THR A 295 -31.45 -7.35 22.00
C THR A 295 -31.59 -8.73 21.35
N ASN A 296 -30.69 -9.68 21.67
CA ASN A 296 -30.83 -11.08 21.23
C ASN A 296 -32.18 -11.68 21.65
N LEU A 297 -32.74 -11.23 22.78
CA LEU A 297 -34.06 -11.67 23.24
C LEU A 297 -35.21 -10.99 22.49
N LEU A 298 -35.10 -9.68 22.20
CA LEU A 298 -36.21 -8.89 21.65
C LEU A 298 -36.31 -8.89 20.11
N GLU A 299 -35.17 -8.83 19.40
CA GLU A 299 -35.17 -8.75 17.93
C GLU A 299 -35.45 -10.09 17.24
N CYS A 300 -35.01 -11.22 17.81
CA CYS A 300 -35.37 -12.56 17.32
C CYS A 300 -36.90 -12.78 17.37
N LEU A 301 -37.60 -12.18 18.35
CA LEU A 301 -39.05 -12.34 18.51
C LEU A 301 -39.87 -11.34 17.68
N GLN A 302 -39.36 -10.14 17.38
CA GLN A 302 -40.17 -9.07 16.76
C GLN A 302 -39.87 -8.79 15.27
N ASN A 303 -38.66 -9.09 14.78
CA ASN A 303 -38.29 -8.79 13.39
C ASN A 303 -38.78 -9.84 12.37
N TYR A 304 -39.21 -11.04 12.78
CA TYR A 304 -39.78 -12.05 11.87
C TYR A 304 -41.23 -11.75 11.45
N VAL A 305 -41.95 -10.85 12.15
CA VAL A 305 -43.41 -10.71 12.01
C VAL A 305 -43.87 -9.34 11.48
N SER A 306 -43.04 -8.29 11.43
CA SER A 306 -43.54 -6.90 11.26
C SER A 306 -42.81 -5.99 10.25
N THR A 307 -42.23 -6.53 9.18
CA THR A 307 -41.55 -5.75 8.13
C THR A 307 -42.51 -5.08 7.13
N LYS A 308 -43.29 -4.04 7.50
CA LYS A 308 -43.99 -3.14 6.52
C LYS A 308 -44.37 -1.71 6.99
N LYS A 309 -43.86 -1.15 8.10
CA LYS A 309 -44.22 0.24 8.50
C LYS A 309 -43.12 1.27 8.18
N GLN A 310 -43.46 2.25 7.34
CA GLN A 310 -42.65 3.46 7.06
C GLN A 310 -42.38 4.24 8.37
N GLY A 311 -41.14 4.67 8.59
CA GLY A 311 -40.77 5.57 9.71
C GLY A 311 -39.83 5.00 10.79
N ARG A 312 -39.32 3.77 10.67
CA ARG A 312 -38.33 3.26 11.66
C ARG A 312 -36.97 3.96 11.49
N LYS A 313 -36.39 4.37 12.62
CA LYS A 313 -35.01 4.89 12.71
C LYS A 313 -34.04 3.89 12.05
N GLN A 314 -33.30 4.34 11.06
CA GLN A 314 -32.23 3.55 10.47
C GLN A 314 -31.00 3.65 11.37
N TYR A 315 -30.65 2.58 12.09
CA TYR A 315 -29.37 2.46 12.79
C TYR A 315 -28.25 2.33 11.77
N ASN A 316 -27.38 3.33 11.70
CA ASN A 316 -26.25 3.38 10.78
C ASN A 316 -25.06 4.04 11.50
N LEU A 317 -23.88 3.44 11.40
CA LEU A 317 -22.66 3.92 12.04
C LEU A 317 -22.29 5.35 11.61
N THR A 318 -22.62 5.73 10.37
CA THR A 318 -22.36 7.10 9.88
C THR A 318 -23.11 8.18 10.65
N ASN A 319 -24.17 7.81 11.36
CA ASN A 319 -24.97 8.73 12.17
C ASN A 319 -24.44 8.85 13.61
N CYS A 320 -23.50 7.99 14.00
CA CYS A 320 -22.90 8.01 15.34
C CYS A 320 -21.79 9.04 15.40
N ASN A 321 -21.74 9.79 16.51
CA ASN A 321 -20.71 10.80 16.70
C ASN A 321 -19.38 10.25 17.22
N ARG A 322 -18.88 9.17 16.61
CA ARG A 322 -17.67 8.50 17.07
C ARG A 322 -16.80 8.06 15.90
N PRO A 323 -15.48 8.27 15.96
CA PRO A 323 -14.59 7.73 14.95
C PRO A 323 -14.67 6.20 14.92
N PHE A 324 -14.82 5.64 13.74
CA PHE A 324 -14.85 4.20 13.53
C PHE A 324 -14.21 3.83 12.19
N LEU A 325 -13.74 2.59 12.13
CA LEU A 325 -13.25 1.96 10.92
C LEU A 325 -13.91 0.58 10.79
N LYS A 326 -14.73 0.39 9.75
CA LYS A 326 -15.37 -0.89 9.42
C LYS A 326 -14.62 -1.54 8.27
N ILE A 327 -14.03 -2.70 8.51
CA ILE A 327 -13.32 -3.49 7.51
C ILE A 327 -13.99 -4.85 7.25
N GLN A 328 -13.84 -5.34 6.02
CA GLN A 328 -14.28 -6.67 5.58
C GLN A 328 -13.08 -7.51 5.18
N PHE A 329 -12.98 -8.74 5.69
CA PHE A 329 -11.98 -9.71 5.26
C PHE A 329 -12.50 -10.58 4.11
N ASP A 330 -11.66 -10.80 3.11
CA ASP A 330 -11.91 -11.79 2.05
C ASP A 330 -11.49 -13.16 2.56
N THR A 331 -12.42 -13.87 3.20
CA THR A 331 -12.23 -15.30 3.49
C THR A 331 -13.20 -16.12 2.63
N PRO A 332 -12.77 -17.28 2.09
CA PRO A 332 -13.56 -18.05 1.13
C PRO A 332 -14.86 -18.61 1.71
N ILE A 333 -14.96 -18.73 3.04
CA ILE A 333 -16.07 -19.43 3.70
C ILE A 333 -17.10 -18.43 4.27
N ILE A 334 -16.66 -17.36 4.93
CA ILE A 334 -17.55 -16.42 5.61
C ILE A 334 -17.01 -15.00 5.48
N LYS A 335 -17.85 -14.04 5.08
CA LYS A 335 -17.50 -12.61 5.19
C LYS A 335 -17.30 -12.28 6.68
N GLN A 336 -16.07 -12.04 7.08
CA GLN A 336 -15.76 -11.61 8.44
C GLN A 336 -15.65 -10.09 8.43
N MET A 337 -16.39 -9.46 9.34
CA MET A 337 -16.38 -8.01 9.51
C MET A 337 -15.69 -7.67 10.83
N ALA A 338 -14.93 -6.58 10.84
CA ALA A 338 -14.42 -5.99 12.08
C ALA A 338 -14.70 -4.49 12.09
N ILE A 339 -15.10 -3.98 13.25
CA ILE A 339 -15.34 -2.57 13.49
C ILE A 339 -14.42 -2.12 14.62
N PHE A 340 -13.50 -1.22 14.30
CA PHE A 340 -12.66 -0.55 15.28
C PHE A 340 -13.30 0.77 15.67
N ILE A 341 -13.47 0.98 16.96
CA ILE A 341 -13.97 2.22 17.53
C ILE A 341 -12.79 2.98 18.14
N ALA A 342 -12.67 4.25 17.79
CA ALA A 342 -11.67 5.11 18.38
C ALA A 342 -12.24 6.24 19.25
N ARG A 343 -11.39 6.79 20.11
CA ARG A 343 -11.66 7.92 20.99
C ARG A 343 -11.03 9.18 20.37
N PRO A 344 -11.83 10.23 20.10
CA PRO A 344 -11.31 11.48 19.58
C PRO A 344 -10.17 12.05 20.44
N GLY A 345 -9.10 12.51 19.81
CA GLY A 345 -7.95 13.10 20.52
C GLY A 345 -7.01 12.09 21.18
N GLU A 346 -7.32 10.80 21.19
CA GLU A 346 -6.43 9.76 21.72
C GLU A 346 -5.74 8.98 20.59
N GLN A 347 -4.51 8.54 20.85
CA GLN A 347 -3.83 7.61 19.97
C GLN A 347 -4.22 6.17 20.35
N GLN A 348 -4.75 5.41 19.39
CA GLN A 348 -5.06 3.99 19.55
C GLN A 348 -4.40 3.17 18.46
N ILE A 349 -3.99 1.94 18.79
CA ILE A 349 -3.28 1.04 17.89
C ILE A 349 -3.94 -0.32 17.97
N PHE A 350 -4.43 -0.82 16.84
CA PHE A 350 -4.96 -2.15 16.67
C PHE A 350 -4.01 -2.99 15.84
N LYS A 351 -3.76 -4.23 16.24
CA LYS A 351 -2.77 -5.12 15.65
C LYS A 351 -3.45 -6.25 14.91
N ILE A 352 -2.97 -6.53 13.70
CA ILE A 352 -3.37 -7.69 12.91
C ILE A 352 -2.15 -8.58 12.69
N GLY A 353 -2.28 -9.88 12.96
CA GLY A 353 -1.20 -10.84 12.78
C GLY A 353 -1.58 -12.23 13.26
N ARG A 354 -0.64 -13.18 13.23
CA ARG A 354 -0.90 -14.57 13.69
C ARG A 354 -0.76 -14.78 15.20
N SER A 355 -0.23 -13.79 15.92
CA SER A 355 0.02 -13.91 17.36
C SER A 355 -1.26 -13.72 18.18
N GLN A 356 -1.32 -14.31 19.37
CA GLN A 356 -2.46 -14.21 20.29
C GLN A 356 -2.58 -12.83 20.94
N ASP A 357 -1.52 -12.01 20.89
CA ASP A 357 -1.52 -10.63 21.37
C ASP A 357 -2.02 -9.61 20.34
N CYS A 358 -2.54 -10.07 19.20
CA CYS A 358 -3.17 -9.24 18.19
C CYS A 358 -4.68 -9.11 18.41
N ASP A 359 -5.23 -7.93 18.13
CA ASP A 359 -6.68 -7.68 18.16
C ASP A 359 -7.41 -8.54 17.11
N ILE A 360 -6.80 -8.71 15.94
CA ILE A 360 -7.29 -9.61 14.89
C ILE A 360 -6.23 -10.68 14.62
N ILE A 361 -6.59 -11.91 14.99
CA ILE A 361 -5.75 -13.09 14.83
C ILE A 361 -6.05 -13.74 13.49
N VAL A 362 -5.03 -13.86 12.63
CA VAL A 362 -5.12 -14.56 11.35
C VAL A 362 -4.17 -15.76 11.37
N ASN A 363 -4.74 -16.96 11.41
CA ASN A 363 -3.98 -18.21 11.56
C ASN A 363 -3.41 -18.69 10.21
N MET A 364 -2.52 -17.90 9.60
CA MET A 364 -1.85 -18.23 8.34
C MET A 364 -0.33 -18.11 8.50
N ASN A 365 0.40 -19.07 7.94
CA ASN A 365 1.87 -19.09 8.01
C ASN A 365 2.51 -17.96 7.18
N THR A 366 1.81 -17.50 6.15
CA THR A 366 2.19 -16.36 5.30
C THR A 366 2.01 -15.02 6.01
N ILE A 367 1.41 -15.00 7.20
CA ILE A 367 1.21 -13.80 8.02
C ILE A 367 2.21 -13.81 9.18
N SER A 368 2.87 -12.68 9.38
CA SER A 368 3.82 -12.47 10.47
C SER A 368 3.09 -12.48 11.82
N ARG A 369 3.81 -12.74 12.92
CA ARG A 369 3.24 -12.67 14.28
C ARG A 369 2.48 -11.37 14.50
N LYS A 370 3.07 -10.28 14.02
CA LYS A 370 2.49 -8.93 13.98
C LYS A 370 2.75 -8.37 12.60
N GLN A 371 1.72 -8.38 11.78
CA GLN A 371 1.82 -8.18 10.34
C GLN A 371 1.63 -6.70 9.99
N THR A 372 0.60 -6.07 10.56
CA THR A 372 0.29 -4.66 10.34
C THR A 372 -0.35 -4.07 11.59
N GLN A 373 -0.28 -2.75 11.72
CA GLN A 373 -1.03 -2.00 12.72
C GLN A 373 -1.93 -0.98 12.04
N ILE A 374 -3.16 -0.91 12.51
CA ILE A 374 -4.10 0.17 12.22
C ILE A 374 -4.02 1.14 13.39
N LYS A 375 -3.72 2.40 13.12
CA LYS A 375 -3.56 3.46 14.12
C LYS A 375 -4.66 4.48 13.93
N PHE A 376 -5.25 4.92 15.02
CA PHE A 376 -6.01 6.16 15.04
C PHE A 376 -5.12 7.22 15.69
N ASN A 377 -4.79 8.27 14.94
CA ASN A 377 -3.89 9.33 15.39
C ASN A 377 -4.34 10.67 14.79
N ARG A 378 -4.35 11.74 15.58
CA ARG A 378 -4.75 13.10 15.13
C ARG A 378 -6.06 13.12 14.34
N ASN A 379 -7.05 12.33 14.78
CA ASN A 379 -8.34 12.16 14.10
C ASN A 379 -8.23 11.63 12.66
N GLN A 380 -7.26 10.76 12.41
CA GLN A 380 -7.07 10.06 11.14
C GLN A 380 -6.79 8.58 11.39
N TRP A 381 -7.30 7.74 10.49
CA TRP A 381 -6.99 6.32 10.46
C TRP A 381 -5.79 6.09 9.55
N GLU A 382 -4.75 5.48 10.09
CA GLU A 382 -3.49 5.19 9.41
C GLU A 382 -3.21 3.69 9.47
N ILE A 383 -2.51 3.16 8.46
CA ILE A 383 -2.02 1.78 8.42
C ILE A 383 -0.50 1.78 8.27
N CYS A 384 0.17 0.86 8.95
CA CYS A 384 1.62 0.67 8.83
C CYS A 384 2.01 -0.81 8.84
N ASP A 385 3.14 -1.14 8.22
CA ASP A 385 3.66 -2.51 8.16
C ASP A 385 4.48 -2.87 9.41
N GLY A 386 4.29 -4.09 9.92
CA GLY A 386 5.07 -4.65 11.03
C GLY A 386 4.73 -4.08 12.42
N GLU A 387 5.64 -4.26 13.39
CA GLU A 387 5.54 -3.67 14.74
C GLU A 387 6.93 -3.22 15.22
N GLY A 388 6.97 -2.04 15.86
CA GLY A 388 8.19 -1.54 16.49
C GLY A 388 9.25 -1.25 15.43
N THR A 389 10.42 -1.89 15.55
CA THR A 389 11.54 -1.72 14.60
C THR A 389 11.49 -2.68 13.42
N LYS A 390 10.63 -3.70 13.45
CA LYS A 390 10.62 -4.81 12.50
C LYS A 390 9.49 -4.67 11.49
N GLN A 391 9.83 -4.78 10.20
CA GLN A 391 8.87 -4.94 9.11
C GLN A 391 8.32 -6.36 9.09
N SER A 392 7.17 -6.56 8.45
CA SER A 392 6.63 -7.90 8.25
C SER A 392 7.39 -8.66 7.16
N ALA A 393 7.41 -9.99 7.25
CA ALA A 393 8.20 -10.82 6.33
C ALA A 393 7.71 -10.74 4.87
N ASN A 394 6.38 -10.65 4.69
CA ASN A 394 5.74 -10.64 3.38
C ASN A 394 5.20 -9.26 2.97
N GLY A 395 5.42 -8.24 3.80
CA GLY A 395 4.93 -6.88 3.58
C GLY A 395 3.42 -6.75 3.78
N THR A 396 3.01 -5.50 3.93
CA THR A 396 1.61 -5.06 3.89
C THR A 396 1.48 -4.15 2.67
N TRP A 397 0.49 -4.40 1.84
CA TRP A 397 0.37 -3.76 0.54
C TRP A 397 -1.02 -3.15 0.36
N GLN A 398 -1.10 -2.00 -0.31
CA GLN A 398 -2.33 -1.31 -0.67
C GLN A 398 -2.60 -1.45 -2.17
N SER A 399 -3.81 -1.84 -2.54
CA SER A 399 -4.24 -1.88 -3.93
C SER A 399 -4.43 -0.47 -4.49
N LEU A 400 -3.97 -0.25 -5.73
CA LEU A 400 -4.31 0.94 -6.52
C LEU A 400 -5.76 0.90 -7.01
N GLN A 401 -6.35 -0.30 -7.11
CA GLN A 401 -7.76 -0.47 -7.41
C GLN A 401 -8.59 -0.28 -6.14
N GLN A 402 -9.70 0.43 -6.28
CA GLN A 402 -10.69 0.56 -5.22
C GLN A 402 -11.53 -0.71 -5.11
N PHE A 403 -11.95 -1.04 -3.89
CA PHE A 403 -12.90 -2.11 -3.62
C PHE A 403 -14.27 -1.72 -4.18
N GLU A 404 -14.73 -2.47 -5.19
CA GLU A 404 -16.07 -2.30 -5.72
C GLU A 404 -17.08 -2.91 -4.74
N ASN A 405 -17.88 -2.06 -4.10
CA ASN A 405 -19.08 -2.53 -3.45
C ASN A 405 -20.08 -2.93 -4.55
N PRO A 406 -20.57 -4.19 -4.61
CA PRO A 406 -21.47 -4.67 -5.67
C PRO A 406 -22.73 -3.81 -5.86
N LEU A 407 -23.12 -3.06 -4.83
CA LEU A 407 -24.28 -2.16 -4.85
C LEU A 407 -24.02 -0.82 -5.58
N ASN A 408 -22.76 -0.44 -5.80
CA ASN A 408 -22.35 0.86 -6.36
C ASN A 408 -21.57 0.74 -7.69
N SER A 409 -21.66 -0.40 -8.38
CA SER A 409 -20.86 -0.79 -9.55
C SER A 409 -21.03 0.06 -10.83
N ILE A 410 -21.77 1.17 -10.79
CA ILE A 410 -22.24 1.86 -12.00
C ILE A 410 -21.14 2.75 -12.63
N GLN A 411 -20.04 3.05 -11.94
CA GLN A 411 -18.95 3.86 -12.51
C GLN A 411 -17.58 3.34 -12.06
N GLN A 412 -16.99 2.43 -12.85
CA GLN A 412 -15.58 2.08 -12.73
C GLN A 412 -14.75 3.34 -13.06
N LYS A 413 -14.34 4.07 -12.02
CA LYS A 413 -13.39 5.16 -12.19
C LYS A 413 -12.05 4.54 -12.57
N THR A 414 -11.47 5.01 -13.67
CA THR A 414 -10.11 4.67 -14.03
C THR A 414 -9.20 4.97 -12.84
N PRO A 415 -8.32 4.04 -12.42
CA PRO A 415 -7.42 4.28 -11.31
C PRO A 415 -6.61 5.54 -11.55
N GLN A 416 -6.58 6.42 -10.54
CA GLN A 416 -5.79 7.64 -10.62
C GLN A 416 -4.30 7.26 -10.65
N PRO A 417 -3.49 7.88 -11.53
CA PRO A 417 -2.05 7.65 -11.52
C PRO A 417 -1.44 7.98 -10.14
N LEU A 418 -0.71 7.03 -9.58
CA LEU A 418 0.02 7.22 -8.33
C LEU A 418 1.44 7.68 -8.65
N LYS A 419 1.90 8.73 -7.96
CA LYS A 419 3.28 9.20 -8.09
C LYS A 419 4.25 8.16 -7.54
N ILE A 420 5.27 7.80 -8.31
CA ILE A 420 6.34 6.92 -7.85
C ILE A 420 7.29 7.73 -6.97
N GLU A 421 7.67 7.15 -5.84
CA GLU A 421 8.61 7.74 -4.87
C GLU A 421 9.91 6.94 -4.81
N ASP A 422 10.96 7.54 -4.26
CA ASP A 422 12.24 6.85 -4.07
C ASP A 422 12.07 5.68 -3.09
N LYS A 423 12.59 4.51 -3.46
CA LYS A 423 12.48 3.23 -2.76
C LYS A 423 11.07 2.66 -2.66
N MET A 424 10.13 3.21 -3.42
CA MET A 424 8.79 2.64 -3.53
C MET A 424 8.89 1.21 -4.06
N GLU A 425 8.09 0.32 -3.49
CA GLU A 425 7.93 -1.05 -3.97
C GLU A 425 6.50 -1.29 -4.44
N ILE A 426 6.39 -1.93 -5.59
CA ILE A 426 5.11 -2.27 -6.22
C ILE A 426 5.10 -3.75 -6.50
N LYS A 427 3.98 -4.40 -6.19
CA LYS A 427 3.77 -5.82 -6.40
C LYS A 427 2.65 -6.03 -7.43
N ILE A 428 2.94 -6.86 -8.42
CA ILE A 428 1.97 -7.34 -9.41
C ILE A 428 2.08 -8.86 -9.40
N SER A 429 1.03 -9.56 -8.95
CA SER A 429 1.11 -10.99 -8.66
C SER A 429 2.21 -11.29 -7.62
N ASP A 430 3.22 -12.08 -7.97
CA ASP A 430 4.36 -12.52 -7.15
C ASP A 430 5.63 -11.70 -7.45
N ILE A 431 5.54 -10.74 -8.38
CA ILE A 431 6.69 -9.98 -8.88
C ILE A 431 6.68 -8.60 -8.24
N ILE A 432 7.83 -8.23 -7.69
CA ILE A 432 8.05 -6.96 -7.01
C ILE A 432 8.97 -6.10 -7.86
N PHE A 433 8.53 -4.87 -8.10
CA PHE A 433 9.25 -3.78 -8.74
C PHE A 433 9.67 -2.81 -7.65
N ARG A 434 10.97 -2.60 -7.49
CA ARG A 434 11.52 -1.59 -6.59
C ARG A 434 12.14 -0.47 -7.41
N PHE A 435 11.74 0.75 -7.08
CA PHE A 435 12.16 1.97 -7.75
C PHE A 435 13.23 2.67 -6.91
N ASP A 436 14.44 2.85 -7.44
CA ASP A 436 15.49 3.64 -6.81
C ASP A 436 15.81 4.84 -7.71
N MET A 437 15.57 6.05 -7.21
CA MET A 437 15.74 7.29 -7.96
C MET A 437 17.14 7.85 -7.74
N ALA A 438 17.96 7.96 -8.78
CA ALA A 438 19.32 8.48 -8.68
C ALA A 438 19.48 9.82 -9.39
N LYS A 439 20.29 10.71 -8.80
CA LYS A 439 20.76 11.98 -9.41
C LYS A 439 19.64 12.98 -9.81
N PHE A 440 18.43 12.85 -9.28
CA PHE A 440 17.33 13.84 -9.43
C PHE A 440 17.47 15.07 -8.49
N GLY A 441 18.69 15.58 -8.35
CA GLY A 441 19.03 16.69 -7.46
C GLY A 441 19.30 16.29 -6.00
N ILE A 442 19.24 17.27 -5.09
CA ILE A 442 19.54 17.05 -3.66
C ILE A 442 18.40 16.26 -3.02
N GLN A 443 18.63 14.96 -2.80
CA GLN A 443 17.66 14.05 -2.18
C GLN A 443 17.90 13.87 -0.66
N LYS A 444 19.14 14.01 -0.19
CA LYS A 444 19.49 13.85 1.22
C LYS A 444 19.69 15.21 1.88
N ARG A 445 19.23 15.35 3.13
CA ARG A 445 19.67 16.44 4.00
C ARG A 445 21.18 16.27 4.20
N LEU A 446 21.97 17.10 3.52
CA LEU A 446 23.40 17.16 3.76
C LEU A 446 23.62 17.85 5.11
N LYS A 447 24.37 17.22 6.01
CA LYS A 447 24.87 17.93 7.19
C LYS A 447 25.83 19.00 6.69
N LEU A 448 25.65 20.24 7.13
CA LEU A 448 26.61 21.30 6.86
C LEU A 448 27.93 20.91 7.53
N ASN A 449 28.92 20.55 6.73
CA ASN A 449 30.29 20.27 7.16
C ASN A 449 31.23 21.28 6.49
N ASN A 450 32.47 21.35 6.95
CA ASN A 450 33.45 22.31 6.42
C ASN A 450 33.68 22.13 4.91
N HIS A 451 33.58 20.91 4.39
CA HIS A 451 33.66 20.65 2.94
C HIS A 451 32.53 21.33 2.17
N LEU A 452 31.27 21.07 2.56
CA LEU A 452 30.10 21.69 1.94
C LEU A 452 30.12 23.21 2.11
N TYR A 453 30.61 23.71 3.25
CA TYR A 453 30.77 25.14 3.48
C TYR A 453 31.82 25.78 2.56
N LYS A 454 32.93 25.09 2.26
CA LYS A 454 33.93 25.55 1.27
C LYS A 454 33.36 25.52 -0.15
N GLU A 455 32.67 24.44 -0.53
CA GLU A 455 32.01 24.28 -1.84
C GLU A 455 30.93 25.36 -2.11
N LEU A 456 29.96 25.44 -1.20
CA LEU A 456 29.56 26.66 -0.50
C LEU A 456 29.92 28.03 -1.07
N THR A 457 31.00 28.49 -0.47
CA THR A 457 31.44 29.88 -0.42
C THR A 457 32.49 30.18 -1.47
N ARG A 458 33.10 29.16 -2.10
CA ARG A 458 34.29 29.30 -2.95
C ARG A 458 35.36 30.17 -2.29
N ILE A 459 35.49 30.07 -0.97
CA ILE A 459 36.71 30.49 -0.30
C ILE A 459 37.70 29.39 -0.63
N ASP A 460 38.27 29.46 -1.84
CA ASP A 460 39.53 28.79 -2.11
C ASP A 460 40.49 29.37 -1.07
N ASP A 461 41.12 28.51 -0.27
CA ASP A 461 42.09 28.93 0.73
C ASP A 461 43.21 29.68 -0.02
N PHE A 462 43.17 31.00 0.00
CA PHE A 462 44.22 31.88 -0.51
C PHE A 462 45.46 31.80 0.37
#